data_AF-A0A4Z0EFC2-F1
#
_entry.id   AF-A0A4Z0EFC2-F1
#
_cell.length_a   1.000
_cell.length_b   1.000
_cell.length_c   1.000
_cell.angle_alpha   90.00
_cell.angle_beta   90.00
_cell.angle_gamma   90.00
#
_symmetry.space_group_name_H-M   'P 1'
#
loop_
_entity.id
_entity.type
_entity.pdbx_description
1 polymer ?
#
loop_
_entity_poly.entity_id
_entity_poly.type
_entity_poly.pdbx_seq_one_letter_code
_entity_poly.pdbx_strand_id
1 'polypeptide(L)'
;MPRLSDPSRRTVLGLAAAAVGVGLAASLARLFPWQQAGRDGDQPVADKPYDPRENEPNLSVTGLMESELQARGITRMALGLLPLPGGAVIATDPLVQPERQPFTRKVAPGDYPVTLYHAQHRVALAELRFADGTPDRWELALLPGQDVATLKAGEIFGYPVDAGLGCFMDPAARAAMARRDAREQERPRYSNYFDDVLADELKDENLHCVMHRPLPDDPARIAVFSSGWGDGVYASYWALDAAGQPLRLVTDFGVIENGEGRDPRKVAVAAALAALTPEQRRDSERGYEALKADDLATFSALLDAGRIAPETPIEAVEGTFTFEAIRLNKPEALERLIRHGATLLMPPYLQIGDERKTYPAYARDLNAPRSPQLLAVIAAWERTGSTDTPSRGQTQP
;
A
#
# COMPACT_ATOMS: atom_id res chain seq x y z
N MET A 1 -14.78 -42.98 -51.39
CA MET A 1 -15.54 -42.12 -52.33
C MET A 1 -16.40 -41.19 -51.50
N PRO A 2 -16.50 -39.89 -51.85
CA PRO A 2 -15.43 -39.02 -52.35
C PRO A 2 -15.37 -37.69 -51.54
N ARG A 3 -14.17 -37.18 -51.25
CA ARG A 3 -13.44 -36.07 -51.94
C ARG A 3 -13.83 -34.68 -51.41
N LEU A 4 -12.92 -33.99 -50.73
CA LEU A 4 -11.83 -33.15 -51.29
C LEU A 4 -12.36 -31.88 -51.96
N SER A 5 -12.10 -30.73 -51.33
CA SER A 5 -11.36 -29.64 -51.96
C SER A 5 -10.97 -28.56 -50.93
N ASP A 6 -9.77 -28.70 -50.36
CA ASP A 6 -8.81 -27.59 -50.26
C ASP A 6 -8.24 -27.40 -51.70
N PRO A 7 -7.62 -26.30 -52.18
CA PRO A 7 -6.97 -25.24 -51.42
C PRO A 7 -7.04 -23.82 -52.01
N SER A 8 -6.46 -22.88 -51.26
CA SER A 8 -5.38 -22.00 -51.71
C SER A 8 -5.55 -20.51 -51.36
N ARG A 9 -4.59 -20.08 -50.53
CA ARG A 9 -3.75 -18.88 -50.69
C ARG A 9 -4.47 -17.54 -50.52
N ARG A 10 -3.91 -16.52 -49.90
CA ARG A 10 -2.59 -16.26 -49.31
C ARG A 10 -2.72 -14.81 -48.80
N THR A 11 -2.12 -14.55 -47.63
CA THR A 11 -1.32 -13.35 -47.33
C THR A 11 -1.94 -11.96 -47.52
N VAL A 12 -1.92 -11.15 -46.46
CA VAL A 12 -1.18 -9.87 -46.34
C VAL A 12 -1.50 -9.28 -44.95
N LEU A 13 -0.51 -9.34 -44.04
CA LEU A 13 0.13 -8.22 -43.31
C LEU A 13 -0.82 -7.31 -42.53
N GLY A 14 -0.52 -6.90 -41.29
CA GLY A 14 0.72 -6.99 -40.53
C GLY A 14 0.70 -5.92 -39.43
N LEU A 15 1.48 -6.15 -38.36
CA LEU A 15 1.97 -5.20 -37.34
C LEU A 15 0.94 -4.23 -36.71
N ALA A 16 0.70 -4.20 -35.41
CA ALA A 16 1.70 -4.16 -34.35
C ALA A 16 1.09 -4.65 -33.01
N ALA A 17 1.61 -5.75 -32.49
CA ALA A 17 1.55 -6.05 -31.05
C ALA A 17 2.99 -5.96 -30.55
N ALA A 18 3.46 -4.72 -30.40
CA ALA A 18 4.72 -4.44 -29.73
C ALA A 18 4.50 -4.58 -28.22
N ALA A 19 5.01 -5.69 -27.69
CA ALA A 19 5.60 -5.84 -26.36
C ALA A 19 5.15 -4.86 -25.26
N VAL A 20 4.07 -5.21 -24.56
CA VAL A 20 3.98 -4.93 -23.11
C VAL A 20 3.71 -6.27 -22.44
N GLY A 21 4.62 -6.65 -21.55
CA GLY A 21 4.85 -8.02 -21.14
C GLY A 21 3.65 -8.69 -20.47
N VAL A 22 3.39 -9.92 -20.91
CA VAL A 22 2.50 -10.91 -20.28
C VAL A 22 2.82 -11.12 -18.78
N GLY A 23 4.00 -10.70 -18.31
CA GLY A 23 4.39 -10.71 -16.89
C GLY A 23 3.70 -9.67 -16.01
N LEU A 24 3.16 -8.56 -16.56
CA LEU A 24 2.47 -7.54 -15.75
C LEU A 24 1.06 -7.99 -15.36
N ALA A 25 0.35 -8.71 -16.23
CA ALA A 25 -1.01 -9.18 -15.94
C ALA A 25 -1.07 -10.22 -14.81
N ALA A 26 -0.04 -11.06 -14.69
CA ALA A 26 0.08 -12.01 -13.57
C ALA A 26 0.50 -11.33 -12.25
N SER A 27 1.13 -10.16 -12.32
CA SER A 27 1.55 -9.37 -11.15
C SER A 27 0.38 -8.54 -10.57
N LEU A 28 -0.60 -8.17 -11.39
CA LEU A 28 -1.77 -7.39 -10.96
C LEU A 28 -2.84 -8.23 -10.24
N ALA A 29 -2.84 -9.57 -10.41
CA ALA A 29 -3.75 -10.47 -9.71
C ALA A 29 -3.37 -10.76 -8.24
N ARG A 30 -2.27 -10.18 -7.75
CA ARG A 30 -1.72 -10.42 -6.39
C ARG A 30 -1.70 -9.19 -5.48
N LEU A 31 -2.28 -8.08 -5.94
CA LEU A 31 -2.11 -6.78 -5.28
C LEU A 31 -2.70 -6.69 -3.87
N PHE A 32 -3.67 -7.53 -3.47
CA PHE A 32 -4.28 -7.43 -2.11
C PHE A 32 -4.89 -8.76 -1.60
N PRO A 33 -4.12 -9.66 -0.95
CA PRO A 33 -4.68 -10.90 -0.36
C PRO A 33 -5.67 -10.66 0.79
N TRP A 34 -5.53 -9.54 1.50
CA TRP A 34 -6.33 -9.18 2.68
C TRP A 34 -7.69 -8.53 2.33
N GLN A 35 -7.91 -8.18 1.07
CA GLN A 35 -9.18 -7.65 0.57
C GLN A 35 -10.14 -8.73 0.07
N GLN A 36 -9.76 -10.01 0.08
CA GLN A 36 -10.67 -11.09 -0.33
C GLN A 36 -11.81 -11.34 0.67
N ALA A 37 -11.66 -10.92 1.93
CA ALA A 37 -12.72 -10.99 2.92
C ALA A 37 -13.67 -9.78 2.79
N GLY A 38 -14.37 -9.64 1.66
CA GLY A 38 -15.46 -8.68 1.61
C GLY A 38 -16.16 -8.46 0.27
N ARG A 39 -15.52 -8.65 -0.88
CA ARG A 39 -16.14 -8.32 -2.17
C ARG A 39 -15.60 -9.16 -3.32
N ASP A 40 -16.15 -10.34 -3.48
CA ASP A 40 -16.46 -10.91 -4.78
C ASP A 40 -17.68 -11.81 -4.61
N GLY A 41 -18.62 -11.74 -5.55
CA GLY A 41 -19.76 -12.65 -5.57
C GLY A 41 -19.25 -14.09 -5.70
N ASP A 42 -19.29 -14.83 -4.59
CA ASP A 42 -19.39 -16.28 -4.48
C ASP A 42 -18.51 -17.10 -5.46
N GLN A 43 -17.24 -16.73 -5.58
CA GLN A 43 -16.19 -17.66 -6.01
C GLN A 43 -15.29 -17.90 -4.79
N PRO A 44 -15.28 -19.13 -4.22
CA PRO A 44 -14.43 -19.41 -3.09
C PRO A 44 -12.98 -19.18 -3.52
N VAL A 45 -12.30 -18.26 -2.82
CA VAL A 45 -10.85 -18.26 -2.77
C VAL A 45 -10.48 -19.69 -2.41
N ALA A 46 -9.87 -20.41 -3.36
CA ALA A 46 -9.42 -21.77 -3.09
C ALA A 46 -8.64 -21.76 -1.77
N ASP A 47 -8.83 -22.78 -0.91
CA ASP A 47 -8.17 -22.98 0.38
C ASP A 47 -6.63 -23.04 0.24
N LYS A 48 -6.01 -21.94 -0.20
CA LYS A 48 -4.58 -21.82 -0.32
C LYS A 48 -4.07 -21.57 1.10
N PRO A 49 -3.14 -22.39 1.61
CA PRO A 49 -2.57 -22.16 2.92
C PRO A 49 -1.78 -20.85 2.92
N TYR A 50 -1.70 -20.23 4.10
CA TYR A 50 -0.81 -19.09 4.33
C TYR A 50 0.63 -19.41 3.87
N ASP A 51 1.24 -18.51 3.09
CA ASP A 51 2.63 -18.63 2.66
C ASP A 51 3.47 -17.51 3.29
N PRO A 52 4.36 -17.80 4.26
CA PRO A 52 5.15 -16.78 4.95
C PRO A 52 6.09 -16.01 4.01
N ARG A 53 6.38 -16.53 2.82
CA ARG A 53 7.26 -15.90 1.82
C ARG A 53 6.59 -14.73 1.10
N GLU A 54 5.27 -14.59 1.19
CA GLU A 54 4.56 -13.48 0.54
C GLU A 54 5.02 -12.11 1.05
N ASN A 55 5.46 -12.01 2.31
CA ASN A 55 5.96 -10.76 2.90
C ASN A 55 7.49 -10.62 2.85
N GLU A 56 8.22 -11.67 2.47
CA GLU A 56 9.69 -11.69 2.45
C GLU A 56 10.34 -10.52 1.67
N PRO A 57 9.81 -10.10 0.49
CA PRO A 57 10.35 -8.93 -0.22
C PRO A 57 10.36 -7.64 0.61
N ASN A 58 9.30 -7.38 1.39
CA ASN A 58 9.22 -6.22 2.27
C ASN A 58 10.22 -6.35 3.41
N LEU A 59 10.22 -7.52 4.08
CA LEU A 59 11.07 -7.78 5.24
C LEU A 59 12.56 -7.70 4.90
N SER A 60 12.93 -8.12 3.69
CA SER A 60 14.31 -8.10 3.19
C SER A 60 14.89 -6.70 3.02
N VAL A 61 14.05 -5.66 2.97
CA VAL A 61 14.49 -4.24 2.97
C VAL A 61 15.39 -3.94 4.17
N THR A 62 15.16 -4.58 5.32
CA THR A 62 15.97 -4.38 6.52
C THR A 62 17.44 -4.81 6.35
N GLY A 63 17.76 -5.58 5.32
CA GLY A 63 19.12 -6.00 4.98
C GLY A 63 19.85 -5.10 3.98
N LEU A 64 19.17 -4.09 3.42
CA LEU A 64 19.70 -3.27 2.34
C LEU A 64 20.64 -2.16 2.83
N MET A 65 21.56 -1.77 1.95
CA MET A 65 22.41 -0.61 2.15
C MET A 65 21.62 0.70 1.98
N GLU A 66 22.14 1.79 2.56
CA GLU A 66 21.47 3.10 2.52
C GLU A 66 21.16 3.56 1.08
N SER A 67 22.08 3.36 0.13
CA SER A 67 21.85 3.72 -1.28
C SER A 67 20.72 2.92 -1.94
N GLU A 68 20.55 1.66 -1.55
CA GLU A 68 19.48 0.79 -2.07
C GLU A 68 18.13 1.14 -1.46
N LEU A 69 18.10 1.50 -0.18
CA LEU A 69 16.91 2.04 0.51
C LEU A 69 16.44 3.33 -0.17
N GLN A 70 17.36 4.27 -0.40
CA GLN A 70 17.05 5.56 -1.04
C GLN A 70 16.52 5.36 -2.47
N ALA A 71 17.09 4.42 -3.24
CA ALA A 71 16.61 4.09 -4.58
C ALA A 71 15.17 3.56 -4.59
N ARG A 72 14.72 2.97 -3.47
CA ARG A 72 13.36 2.46 -3.23
C ARG A 72 12.48 3.48 -2.50
N GLY A 73 12.92 4.72 -2.32
CA GLY A 73 12.18 5.75 -1.58
C GLY A 73 11.97 5.41 -0.11
N ILE A 74 12.90 4.67 0.49
CA ILE A 74 12.87 4.25 1.89
C ILE A 74 14.00 4.98 2.62
N THR A 75 13.71 5.52 3.80
CA THR A 75 14.73 6.07 4.71
C THR A 75 14.76 5.27 6.00
N ARG A 76 15.94 5.15 6.60
CA ARG A 76 16.12 4.41 7.85
C ARG A 76 16.43 5.36 9.00
N MET A 77 15.84 5.10 10.16
CA MET A 77 16.02 5.90 11.36
C MET A 77 16.26 5.00 12.58
N ALA A 78 17.33 5.26 13.31
CA ALA A 78 17.58 4.59 14.59
C ALA A 78 16.71 5.22 15.69
N LEU A 79 15.91 4.40 16.39
CA LEU A 79 15.08 4.86 17.51
C LEU A 79 15.83 4.80 18.85
N GLY A 80 16.67 3.77 19.03
CA GLY A 80 17.49 3.59 20.23
C GLY A 80 17.66 2.13 20.61
N LEU A 81 18.20 1.89 21.81
CA LEU A 81 18.36 0.54 22.37
C LEU A 81 17.16 0.19 23.25
N LEU A 82 16.59 -1.00 23.02
CA LEU A 82 15.51 -1.58 23.81
C LEU A 82 16.09 -2.65 24.76
N PRO A 83 16.02 -2.45 26.09
CA PRO A 83 16.40 -3.47 27.07
C PRO A 83 15.40 -4.61 27.11
N LEU A 84 15.90 -5.84 26.96
CA LEU A 84 15.15 -7.09 27.09
C LEU A 84 15.78 -7.98 28.18
N PRO A 85 15.65 -7.62 29.47
CA PRO A 85 16.27 -8.38 30.55
C PRO A 85 15.78 -9.83 30.65
N GLY A 86 14.56 -10.13 30.20
CA GLY A 86 14.02 -11.49 30.16
C GLY A 86 14.18 -12.19 28.81
N GLY A 87 14.71 -11.49 27.79
CA GLY A 87 14.79 -11.97 26.42
C GLY A 87 13.43 -12.22 25.75
N ALA A 88 12.34 -11.77 26.36
CA ALA A 88 10.99 -11.93 25.84
C ALA A 88 10.54 -10.64 25.16
N VAL A 89 9.94 -10.75 23.98
CA VAL A 89 9.48 -9.58 23.21
C VAL A 89 7.97 -9.60 23.11
N ILE A 90 7.35 -8.46 23.42
CA ILE A 90 5.94 -8.16 23.16
C ILE A 90 5.91 -7.15 22.02
N ALA A 91 5.06 -7.39 21.02
CA ALA A 91 4.64 -6.38 20.05
C ALA A 91 3.13 -6.17 20.14
N THR A 92 2.72 -4.91 20.30
CA THR A 92 1.31 -4.53 20.48
C THR A 92 1.12 -3.05 20.20
N ASP A 93 -0.13 -2.61 20.06
CA ASP A 93 -0.47 -1.23 20.41
C ASP A 93 -0.44 -1.11 21.95
N PRO A 94 0.42 -0.25 22.54
CA PRO A 94 0.58 -0.14 23.98
C PRO A 94 -0.65 0.41 24.69
N LEU A 95 -1.61 1.01 23.98
CA LEU A 95 -2.81 1.61 24.55
C LEU A 95 -4.06 0.74 24.37
N VAL A 96 -4.02 -0.20 23.42
CA VAL A 96 -5.17 -1.07 23.10
C VAL A 96 -5.05 -2.45 23.74
N GLN A 97 -3.87 -3.05 23.72
CA GLN A 97 -3.62 -4.36 24.36
C GLN A 97 -2.31 -4.36 25.17
N PRO A 98 -2.16 -3.47 26.17
CA PRO A 98 -0.94 -3.43 27.00
C PRO A 98 -0.63 -4.77 27.68
N GLU A 99 -1.64 -5.60 27.96
CA GLU A 99 -1.54 -6.91 28.60
C GLU A 99 -1.14 -8.06 27.68
N ARG A 100 -0.95 -7.81 26.38
CA ARG A 100 -0.64 -8.83 25.38
C ARG A 100 0.55 -9.70 25.79
N GLN A 101 0.41 -11.00 25.57
CA GLN A 101 1.45 -11.98 25.90
C GLN A 101 2.71 -11.76 25.03
N PRO A 102 3.90 -12.11 25.55
CA PRO A 102 5.11 -12.13 24.72
C PRO A 102 5.02 -13.24 23.67
N PHE A 103 5.80 -13.07 22.59
CA PHE A 103 6.00 -14.12 21.61
C PHE A 103 6.61 -15.39 22.25
N THR A 104 6.30 -16.53 21.64
CA THR A 104 6.78 -17.86 22.08
C THR A 104 8.30 -18.00 21.98
N ARG A 105 8.90 -17.41 20.94
CA ARG A 105 10.36 -17.38 20.74
C ARG A 105 10.99 -16.29 21.59
N LYS A 106 12.07 -16.65 22.29
CA LYS A 106 12.90 -15.74 23.09
C LYS A 106 14.25 -15.49 22.43
N VAL A 107 14.88 -14.41 22.85
CA VAL A 107 16.27 -14.05 22.52
C VAL A 107 17.13 -14.08 23.78
N ALA A 108 18.45 -13.92 23.63
CA ALA A 108 19.31 -13.72 24.78
C ALA A 108 18.91 -12.41 25.51
N PRO A 109 19.07 -12.32 26.84
CA PRO A 109 18.94 -11.04 27.52
C PRO A 109 19.97 -10.02 27.01
N GLY A 110 19.54 -8.77 26.81
CA GLY A 110 20.44 -7.71 26.34
C GLY A 110 19.72 -6.44 25.92
N ASP A 111 20.51 -5.48 25.44
CA ASP A 111 20.02 -4.22 24.86
C ASP A 111 20.13 -4.28 23.34
N TYR A 112 19.01 -4.10 22.64
CA TYR A 112 18.93 -4.36 21.21
C TYR A 112 18.49 -3.12 20.43
N PRO A 113 19.17 -2.77 19.32
CA PRO A 113 18.81 -1.62 18.52
C PRO A 113 17.44 -1.79 17.86
N VAL A 114 16.61 -0.76 18.02
CA VAL A 114 15.35 -0.58 17.30
C VAL A 114 15.57 0.43 16.17
N THR A 115 15.14 0.04 14.98
CA THR A 115 15.28 0.82 13.74
C THR A 115 13.93 0.88 13.04
N LEU A 116 13.55 2.07 12.59
CA LEU A 116 12.34 2.31 11.81
C LEU A 116 12.70 2.57 10.35
N TYR A 117 11.94 2.00 9.44
CA TYR A 117 12.07 2.22 8.00
C TYR A 117 10.85 3.02 7.55
N HIS A 118 11.08 4.21 6.99
CA HIS A 118 10.02 5.11 6.57
C HIS A 118 9.87 5.07 5.06
N ALA A 119 8.62 5.06 4.61
CA ALA A 119 8.23 5.18 3.21
C ALA A 119 6.94 6.00 3.15
N GLN A 120 6.78 6.83 2.11
CA GLN A 120 5.56 7.65 1.94
C GLN A 120 5.18 8.47 3.20
N HIS A 121 6.18 8.99 3.91
CA HIS A 121 6.03 9.74 5.19
C HIS A 121 5.41 8.94 6.35
N ARG A 122 5.52 7.61 6.32
CA ARG A 122 4.98 6.70 7.35
C ARG A 122 6.03 5.70 7.78
N VAL A 123 5.92 5.19 9.00
CA VAL A 123 6.68 4.01 9.44
C VAL A 123 6.16 2.80 8.66
N ALA A 124 6.99 2.25 7.78
CA ALA A 124 6.66 1.07 7.00
C ALA A 124 7.03 -0.22 7.73
N LEU A 125 8.22 -0.24 8.34
CA LEU A 125 8.71 -1.38 9.11
C LEU A 125 9.29 -0.89 10.44
N ALA A 126 9.08 -1.66 11.49
CA ALA A 126 9.81 -1.53 12.75
C ALA A 126 10.66 -2.78 12.99
N GLU A 127 11.98 -2.61 13.10
CA GLU A 127 12.96 -3.68 13.27
C GLU A 127 13.56 -3.63 14.68
N LEU A 128 13.67 -4.79 15.31
CA LEU A 128 14.47 -5.05 16.50
C LEU A 128 15.56 -6.06 16.13
N ARG A 129 16.83 -5.66 16.18
CA ARG A 129 17.96 -6.48 15.70
C ARG A 129 18.73 -7.12 16.84
N PHE A 130 18.97 -8.42 16.74
CA PHE A 130 19.64 -9.23 17.77
C PHE A 130 21.06 -9.67 17.40
N ALA A 131 21.33 -9.83 16.10
CA ALA A 131 22.62 -10.22 15.58
C ALA A 131 22.80 -9.73 14.14
N ASP A 132 24.05 -9.65 13.69
CA ASP A 132 24.38 -9.40 12.29
C ASP A 132 24.25 -10.68 11.45
N GLY A 133 23.89 -10.53 10.18
CA GLY A 133 23.78 -11.64 9.24
C GLY A 133 22.64 -11.46 8.23
N THR A 134 22.69 -12.29 7.19
CA THR A 134 21.63 -12.40 6.19
C THR A 134 20.61 -13.46 6.66
N PRO A 135 19.30 -13.13 6.68
CA PRO A 135 18.27 -14.11 6.98
C PRO A 135 18.32 -15.29 6.00
N ASP A 136 18.29 -16.51 6.53
CA ASP A 136 18.08 -17.74 5.76
C ASP A 136 16.58 -17.94 5.47
N ARG A 137 15.72 -17.59 6.45
CA ARG A 137 14.26 -17.63 6.30
C ARG A 137 13.56 -16.65 7.24
N TRP A 138 12.28 -16.42 6.94
CA TRP A 138 11.36 -15.65 7.77
C TRP A 138 10.25 -16.53 8.33
N GLU A 139 9.90 -16.33 9.60
CA GLU A 139 8.81 -17.03 10.28
C GLU A 139 7.89 -16.02 10.97
N LEU A 140 6.57 -16.22 10.90
CA LEU A 140 5.60 -15.40 11.63
C LEU A 140 5.85 -15.50 13.14
N ALA A 141 5.83 -14.38 13.86
CA ALA A 141 6.01 -14.34 15.29
C ALA A 141 4.69 -14.71 16.01
N LEU A 142 4.70 -15.84 16.71
CA LEU A 142 3.50 -16.42 17.30
C LEU A 142 3.41 -16.18 18.81
N LEU A 143 2.19 -15.95 19.29
CA LEU A 143 1.82 -16.07 20.69
C LEU A 143 1.57 -17.54 21.08
N PRO A 144 1.60 -17.88 22.38
CA PRO A 144 1.25 -19.21 22.85
C PRO A 144 -0.12 -19.67 22.32
N GLY A 145 -0.16 -20.88 21.75
CA GLY A 145 -1.38 -21.50 21.22
C GLY A 145 -1.75 -21.11 19.78
N GLN A 146 -1.00 -20.21 19.13
CA GLN A 146 -1.17 -19.92 17.71
C GLN A 146 -0.43 -20.95 16.85
N ASP A 147 -1.05 -21.36 15.75
CA ASP A 147 -0.48 -22.29 14.77
C ASP A 147 -0.74 -21.76 13.36
N VAL A 148 0.34 -21.47 12.62
CA VAL A 148 0.27 -20.94 11.25
C VAL A 148 -0.51 -21.86 10.32
N ALA A 149 -0.54 -23.17 10.58
CA ALA A 149 -1.30 -24.12 9.78
C ALA A 149 -2.81 -23.92 9.85
N THR A 150 -3.32 -23.15 10.84
CA THR A 150 -4.74 -22.82 10.93
C THR A 150 -5.12 -21.59 10.12
N LEU A 151 -4.16 -20.82 9.60
CA LEU A 151 -4.41 -19.63 8.80
C LEU A 151 -4.76 -19.99 7.36
N LYS A 152 -5.80 -19.35 6.85
CA LYS A 152 -6.14 -19.34 5.43
C LYS A 152 -5.37 -18.26 4.68
N ALA A 153 -5.42 -18.28 3.36
CA ALA A 153 -4.94 -17.17 2.54
C ALA A 153 -5.58 -15.85 2.97
N GLY A 154 -4.75 -14.82 3.15
CA GLY A 154 -5.23 -13.52 3.64
C GLY A 154 -5.65 -13.51 5.11
N GLU A 155 -5.24 -14.50 5.93
CA GLU A 155 -5.32 -14.44 7.40
C GLU A 155 -3.91 -14.35 8.02
N ILE A 156 -3.75 -13.52 9.06
CA ILE A 156 -2.50 -13.33 9.82
C ILE A 156 -2.79 -13.43 11.31
N PHE A 157 -1.78 -13.89 12.05
CA PHE A 157 -1.64 -13.54 13.45
C PHE A 157 -0.90 -12.21 13.57
N GLY A 158 -1.65 -11.14 13.88
CA GLY A 158 -1.10 -9.83 14.16
C GLY A 158 -1.63 -9.25 15.47
N TYR A 159 -1.17 -8.06 15.83
CA TYR A 159 -1.75 -7.27 16.91
C TYR A 159 -2.68 -6.19 16.35
N PRO A 160 -3.87 -6.00 16.95
CA PRO A 160 -4.76 -4.93 16.57
C PRO A 160 -4.18 -3.58 17.02
N VAL A 161 -4.41 -2.56 16.21
CA VAL A 161 -4.07 -1.16 16.45
C VAL A 161 -5.34 -0.33 16.29
N ASP A 162 -5.55 0.58 17.23
CA ASP A 162 -6.70 1.51 17.28
C ASP A 162 -6.28 2.89 17.79
N ALA A 163 -5.10 3.00 18.42
CA ALA A 163 -4.52 4.29 18.82
C ALA A 163 -3.50 4.82 17.79
N GLY A 164 -3.37 4.16 16.62
CA GLY A 164 -2.37 4.49 15.62
C GLY A 164 -0.91 4.21 16.05
N LEU A 165 -0.70 3.36 17.07
CA LEU A 165 0.61 3.06 17.64
C LEU A 165 0.95 1.57 17.58
N GLY A 166 2.22 1.28 17.38
CA GLY A 166 2.86 0.00 17.66
C GLY A 166 3.98 0.18 18.68
N CYS A 167 4.35 -0.91 19.34
CA CYS A 167 5.52 -0.90 20.20
C CYS A 167 6.27 -2.24 20.23
N PHE A 168 7.52 -2.18 20.70
CA PHE A 168 8.26 -3.33 21.21
C PHE A 168 8.61 -3.12 22.69
N MET A 169 8.40 -4.14 23.52
CA MET A 169 8.75 -4.10 24.94
C MET A 169 9.01 -5.48 25.56
N ASP A 170 9.77 -5.49 26.66
CA ASP A 170 9.89 -6.64 27.57
C ASP A 170 8.73 -6.66 28.59
N PRO A 171 8.31 -7.82 29.12
CA PRO A 171 7.35 -7.90 30.22
C PRO A 171 7.68 -7.01 31.44
N ALA A 172 8.95 -6.74 31.74
CA ALA A 172 9.37 -5.81 32.78
C ALA A 172 8.94 -4.36 32.47
N ALA A 173 9.06 -3.93 31.21
CA ALA A 173 8.63 -2.61 30.77
C ALA A 173 7.10 -2.47 30.78
N ARG A 174 6.37 -3.52 30.40
CA ARG A 174 4.91 -3.58 30.59
C ARG A 174 4.53 -3.40 32.06
N ALA A 175 5.24 -4.06 32.98
CA ALA A 175 4.98 -3.91 34.41
C ALA A 175 5.30 -2.49 34.92
N ALA A 176 6.37 -1.87 34.41
CA ALA A 176 6.71 -0.48 34.72
C ALA A 176 5.65 0.50 34.19
N MET A 177 5.12 0.28 32.98
CA MET A 177 4.01 1.04 32.38
C MET A 177 2.75 0.94 33.23
N ALA A 178 2.35 -0.27 33.64
CA ALA A 178 1.19 -0.46 34.51
C ALA A 178 1.34 0.25 35.87
N ARG A 179 2.54 0.23 36.45
CA ARG A 179 2.83 0.99 37.68
C ARG A 179 2.79 2.50 37.45
N ARG A 180 3.24 2.98 36.29
CA ARG A 180 3.16 4.39 35.94
C ARG A 180 1.70 4.81 35.80
N ASP A 181 0.91 4.07 35.02
CA ASP A 181 -0.51 4.33 34.81
C ASP A 181 -1.29 4.35 36.14
N ALA A 182 -1.06 3.38 37.02
CA ALA A 182 -1.68 3.36 38.34
C ALA A 182 -1.38 4.61 39.20
N ARG A 183 -0.16 5.19 39.08
CA ARG A 183 0.19 6.45 39.76
C ARG A 183 -0.49 7.65 39.11
N GLU A 184 -0.62 7.66 37.79
CA GLU A 184 -1.29 8.75 37.06
C GLU A 184 -2.78 8.79 37.38
N GLN A 185 -3.44 7.64 37.53
CA GLN A 185 -4.85 7.53 37.93
C GLN A 185 -5.17 8.18 39.29
N GLU A 186 -4.18 8.39 40.16
CA GLU A 186 -4.35 9.11 41.43
C GLU A 186 -4.43 10.65 41.24
N ARG A 187 -4.10 11.17 40.04
CA ARG A 187 -4.11 12.62 39.76
C ARG A 187 -5.51 13.10 39.38
N PRO A 188 -6.00 14.22 39.95
CA PRO A 188 -7.37 14.73 39.71
C PRO A 188 -7.75 15.12 38.27
N ARG A 189 -6.82 15.10 37.31
CA ARG A 189 -7.04 15.51 35.92
C ARG A 189 -6.51 14.49 34.89
N TYR A 190 -6.23 13.27 35.33
CA TYR A 190 -5.81 12.22 34.41
C TYR A 190 -6.97 11.82 33.49
N SER A 191 -6.75 11.92 32.19
CA SER A 191 -7.64 11.48 31.11
C SER A 191 -7.28 10.05 30.71
N ASN A 192 -6.08 9.85 30.19
CA ASN A 192 -5.58 8.57 29.72
C ASN A 192 -4.05 8.62 29.53
N TYR A 193 -3.44 7.45 29.36
CA TYR A 193 -1.98 7.33 29.28
C TYR A 193 -1.40 8.03 28.05
N PHE A 194 -2.18 8.16 26.97
CA PHE A 194 -1.74 8.89 25.80
C PHE A 194 -1.64 10.38 26.11
N ASP A 195 -2.76 11.04 26.40
CA ASP A 195 -2.83 12.49 26.55
C ASP A 195 -1.92 13.01 27.67
N ASP A 196 -1.85 12.31 28.80
CA ASP A 196 -1.17 12.78 30.00
C ASP A 196 0.30 12.33 30.12
N VAL A 197 0.73 11.32 29.33
CA VAL A 197 2.08 10.75 29.43
C VAL A 197 2.79 10.72 28.07
N LEU A 198 2.22 10.06 27.06
CA LEU A 198 2.91 9.84 25.78
C LEU A 198 2.81 11.00 24.80
N ALA A 199 1.70 11.74 24.78
CA ALA A 199 1.44 12.78 23.78
C ALA A 199 2.57 13.80 23.77
N ASP A 200 3.05 14.20 24.96
CA ASP A 200 4.17 15.12 25.15
C ASP A 200 5.50 14.60 24.58
N GLU A 201 5.75 13.30 24.69
CA GLU A 201 6.93 12.64 24.15
C GLU A 201 6.85 12.43 22.62
N LEU A 202 5.63 12.32 22.09
CA LEU A 202 5.32 12.11 20.68
C LEU A 202 5.04 13.41 19.90
N LYS A 203 5.28 14.58 20.51
CA LYS A 203 5.00 15.92 19.93
C LYS A 203 5.76 16.23 18.64
N ASP A 204 6.84 15.51 18.33
CA ASP A 204 7.50 15.67 17.03
C ASP A 204 6.66 15.00 15.94
N GLU A 205 5.84 15.82 15.29
CA GLU A 205 4.94 15.44 14.19
C GLU A 205 5.66 14.73 13.03
N ASN A 206 6.99 14.87 12.92
CA ASN A 206 7.74 14.24 11.82
C ASN A 206 8.14 12.80 12.12
N LEU A 207 8.15 12.39 13.39
CA LEU A 207 8.72 11.10 13.81
C LEU A 207 7.67 10.17 14.42
N HIS A 208 6.70 10.70 15.17
CA HIS A 208 5.67 9.93 15.89
C HIS A 208 6.20 8.64 16.54
N CYS A 209 7.39 8.72 17.15
CA CYS A 209 8.03 7.60 17.82
C CYS A 209 8.87 8.08 19.01
N VAL A 210 9.03 7.23 20.02
CA VAL A 210 9.86 7.51 21.19
C VAL A 210 10.37 6.23 21.84
N MET A 211 11.57 6.29 22.42
CA MET A 211 12.05 5.29 23.38
C MET A 211 11.55 5.64 24.79
N HIS A 212 10.26 5.39 25.02
CA HIS A 212 9.53 5.80 26.21
C HIS A 212 10.12 5.18 27.49
N ARG A 213 10.19 5.99 28.56
CA ARG A 213 10.51 5.55 29.92
C ARG A 213 9.26 5.65 30.81
N PRO A 214 8.63 4.53 31.19
CA PRO A 214 7.50 4.61 32.10
C PRO A 214 7.85 5.26 33.45
N LEU A 215 8.99 4.89 34.01
CA LEU A 215 9.45 5.33 35.34
C LEU A 215 10.88 5.92 35.24
N PRO A 216 11.16 7.12 35.80
CA PRO A 216 12.46 7.78 35.68
C PRO A 216 13.65 6.96 36.17
N ASP A 217 13.47 6.23 37.28
CA ASP A 217 14.52 5.46 37.96
C ASP A 217 14.54 3.97 37.55
N ASP A 218 13.75 3.59 36.54
CA ASP A 218 13.67 2.22 36.03
C ASP A 218 14.44 2.12 34.69
N PRO A 219 15.29 1.10 34.51
CA PRO A 219 15.96 0.89 33.23
C PRO A 219 15.01 0.48 32.10
N ALA A 220 13.78 0.05 32.42
CA ALA A 220 12.83 -0.42 31.42
C ALA A 220 12.45 0.65 30.38
N ARG A 221 12.39 0.21 29.12
CA ARG A 221 11.98 1.03 27.97
C ARG A 221 10.90 0.36 27.15
N ILE A 222 10.12 1.19 26.48
CA ILE A 222 9.19 0.79 25.44
C ILE A 222 9.56 1.56 24.18
N ALA A 223 9.86 0.84 23.10
CA ALA A 223 10.01 1.46 21.80
C ALA A 223 8.61 1.69 21.22
N VAL A 224 8.12 2.92 21.22
CA VAL A 224 6.79 3.30 20.70
C VAL A 224 6.97 3.97 19.34
N PHE A 225 6.13 3.64 18.36
CA PHE A 225 6.18 4.18 17.00
C PHE A 225 4.80 4.19 16.35
N SER A 226 4.58 5.08 15.37
CA SER A 226 3.34 5.10 14.58
C SER A 226 3.16 3.84 13.76
N SER A 227 1.90 3.45 13.53
CA SER A 227 1.53 2.19 12.87
C SER A 227 1.22 2.34 11.38
N GLY A 228 2.15 2.88 10.59
CA GLY A 228 1.98 2.99 9.14
C GLY A 228 0.70 3.70 8.71
N TRP A 229 -0.31 2.95 8.26
CA TRP A 229 -1.63 3.46 7.87
C TRP A 229 -2.56 3.84 9.03
N GLY A 230 -2.17 3.58 10.28
CA GLY A 230 -3.00 3.78 11.46
C GLY A 230 -3.63 2.47 11.90
N ASP A 231 -4.94 2.47 12.10
CA ASP A 231 -5.68 1.34 12.65
C ASP A 231 -5.65 0.12 11.73
N GLY A 232 -5.64 -1.07 12.32
CA GLY A 232 -5.54 -2.32 11.57
C GLY A 232 -5.00 -3.47 12.40
N VAL A 233 -4.61 -4.55 11.73
CA VAL A 233 -3.96 -5.71 12.35
C VAL A 233 -2.60 -5.91 11.67
N TYR A 234 -1.52 -5.84 12.45
CA TYR A 234 -0.17 -5.92 11.91
C TYR A 234 0.61 -7.08 12.50
N ALA A 235 1.40 -7.75 11.67
CA ALA A 235 2.14 -8.95 12.03
C ALA A 235 3.64 -8.67 12.21
N SER A 236 4.26 -9.41 13.11
CA SER A 236 5.71 -9.41 13.31
C SER A 236 6.33 -10.71 12.81
N TYR A 237 7.58 -10.65 12.33
CA TYR A 237 8.27 -11.75 11.67
C TYR A 237 9.69 -11.90 12.20
N TRP A 238 10.08 -13.13 12.54
CA TRP A 238 11.44 -13.49 12.90
C TRP A 238 12.25 -13.76 11.63
N ALA A 239 13.34 -13.03 11.43
CA ALA A 239 14.41 -13.46 10.54
C ALA A 239 15.34 -14.42 11.29
N LEU A 240 15.55 -15.59 10.72
CA LEU A 240 16.40 -16.62 11.30
C LEU A 240 17.59 -16.89 10.41
N ASP A 241 18.73 -17.24 11.02
CA ASP A 241 19.86 -17.81 10.30
C ASP A 241 19.65 -19.30 9.99
N ALA A 242 20.62 -19.89 9.29
CA ALA A 242 20.61 -21.31 8.93
C ALA A 242 20.62 -22.26 10.15
N ALA A 243 21.06 -21.79 11.33
CA ALA A 243 21.02 -22.51 12.59
C ALA A 243 19.71 -22.29 13.36
N GLY A 244 18.77 -21.52 12.81
CA GLY A 244 17.50 -21.17 13.44
C GLY A 244 17.59 -20.13 14.54
N GLN A 245 18.73 -19.45 14.68
CA GLN A 245 18.92 -18.37 15.64
C GLN A 245 18.31 -17.05 15.12
N PRO A 246 17.66 -16.26 15.99
CA PRO A 246 17.04 -15.00 15.60
C PRO A 246 18.09 -13.93 15.30
N LEU A 247 18.04 -13.37 14.08
CA LEU A 247 18.83 -12.22 13.67
C LEU A 247 18.11 -10.90 13.94
N ARG A 248 16.80 -10.86 13.69
CA ARG A 248 15.94 -9.67 13.86
C ARG A 248 14.47 -10.05 13.93
N LEU A 249 13.67 -9.21 14.56
CA LEU A 249 12.21 -9.23 14.57
C LEU A 249 11.73 -7.98 13.83
N VAL A 250 10.80 -8.13 12.88
CA VAL A 250 10.29 -7.01 12.08
C VAL A 250 8.78 -7.00 12.10
N THR A 251 8.16 -5.89 12.47
CA THR A 251 6.74 -5.64 12.19
C THR A 251 6.61 -4.96 10.83
N ASP A 252 5.75 -5.50 9.97
CA ASP A 252 5.40 -4.88 8.68
C ASP A 252 4.01 -4.21 8.79
N PHE A 253 3.96 -2.91 8.47
CA PHE A 253 2.74 -2.12 8.48
C PHE A 253 2.01 -2.06 7.12
N GLY A 254 2.48 -2.80 6.12
CA GLY A 254 1.84 -2.85 4.80
C GLY A 254 1.93 -1.54 4.02
N VAL A 255 2.91 -0.68 4.34
CA VAL A 255 3.13 0.60 3.64
C VAL A 255 3.93 0.41 2.36
N ILE A 256 4.85 -0.56 2.35
CA ILE A 256 5.67 -0.90 1.19
C ILE A 256 5.18 -2.19 0.55
N GLU A 257 5.44 -2.34 -0.75
CA GLU A 257 5.06 -3.53 -1.50
C GLU A 257 6.25 -4.02 -2.31
N ASN A 258 6.56 -5.32 -2.25
CA ASN A 258 7.71 -5.91 -2.92
C ASN A 258 9.05 -5.21 -2.61
N GLY A 259 9.16 -4.67 -1.39
CA GLY A 259 10.30 -3.86 -0.95
C GLY A 259 10.44 -2.51 -1.67
N GLU A 260 9.38 -2.01 -2.30
CA GLU A 260 9.32 -0.67 -2.90
C GLU A 260 8.55 0.28 -1.98
N GLY A 261 9.20 1.38 -1.59
CA GLY A 261 8.63 2.40 -0.70
C GLY A 261 8.18 3.66 -1.43
N ARG A 262 8.50 3.81 -2.71
CA ARG A 262 7.90 4.85 -3.53
C ARG A 262 6.44 4.50 -3.79
N ASP A 263 5.58 5.51 -3.73
CA ASP A 263 4.18 5.38 -4.13
C ASP A 263 4.11 4.77 -5.54
N PRO A 264 3.50 3.59 -5.72
CA PRO A 264 3.42 2.91 -7.02
C PRO A 264 2.86 3.81 -8.13
N ARG A 265 1.96 4.73 -7.76
CA ARG A 265 1.40 5.74 -8.68
C ARG A 265 2.50 6.68 -9.18
N LYS A 266 3.31 7.21 -8.26
CA LYS A 266 4.42 8.11 -8.63
C LYS A 266 5.48 7.39 -9.44
N VAL A 267 5.79 6.13 -9.11
CA VAL A 267 6.74 5.31 -9.89
C VAL A 267 6.23 5.11 -11.31
N ALA A 268 4.97 4.74 -11.47
CA ALA A 268 4.39 4.47 -12.78
C ALA A 268 4.15 5.75 -13.60
N VAL A 269 3.78 6.88 -12.96
CA VAL A 269 3.76 8.20 -13.62
C VAL A 269 5.15 8.58 -14.11
N ALA A 270 6.17 8.46 -13.25
CA ALA A 270 7.55 8.78 -13.63
C ALA A 270 8.04 7.88 -14.78
N ALA A 271 7.72 6.59 -14.75
CA ALA A 271 8.05 5.66 -15.83
C ALA A 271 7.33 6.02 -17.14
N ALA A 272 6.04 6.37 -17.07
CA ALA A 272 5.25 6.76 -18.23
C ALA A 272 5.76 8.08 -18.85
N LEU A 273 6.13 9.06 -18.02
CA LEU A 273 6.73 10.32 -18.45
C LEU A 273 8.14 10.14 -19.02
N ALA A 274 8.94 9.24 -18.46
CA ALA A 274 10.28 8.92 -18.95
C ALA A 274 10.26 8.19 -20.30
N ALA A 275 9.17 7.48 -20.63
CA ALA A 275 8.98 6.82 -21.91
C ALA A 275 8.62 7.79 -23.06
N LEU A 276 8.25 9.04 -22.76
CA LEU A 276 7.90 10.03 -23.78
C LEU A 276 9.14 10.55 -24.51
N THR A 277 9.08 10.56 -25.83
CA THR A 277 10.04 11.29 -26.67
C THR A 277 9.90 12.80 -26.47
N PRO A 278 10.94 13.61 -26.79
CA PRO A 278 10.85 15.07 -26.72
C PRO A 278 9.71 15.66 -27.56
N GLU A 279 9.33 15.01 -28.67
CA GLU A 279 8.18 15.44 -29.47
C GLU A 279 6.85 15.15 -28.78
N GLN A 280 6.66 13.93 -28.28
CA GLN A 280 5.45 13.56 -27.53
C GLN A 280 5.26 14.42 -26.28
N ARG A 281 6.36 14.81 -25.61
CA ARG A 281 6.29 15.74 -24.48
C ARG A 281 5.73 17.12 -24.88
N ARG A 282 6.22 17.69 -25.99
CA ARG A 282 5.70 18.96 -26.53
C ARG A 282 4.23 18.85 -26.96
N ASP A 283 3.87 17.72 -27.56
CA ASP A 283 2.49 17.49 -27.98
C ASP A 283 1.54 17.32 -26.80
N SER A 284 1.98 16.61 -25.76
CA SER A 284 1.22 16.48 -24.52
C SER A 284 1.05 17.82 -23.81
N GLU A 285 2.11 18.64 -23.74
CA GLU A 285 2.04 19.98 -23.17
C GLU A 285 1.06 20.87 -23.95
N ARG A 286 1.19 20.91 -25.28
CA ARG A 286 0.29 21.67 -26.15
C ARG A 286 -1.16 21.19 -26.04
N GLY A 287 -1.37 19.88 -25.99
CA GLY A 287 -2.70 19.30 -25.78
C GLY A 287 -3.28 19.71 -24.44
N TYR A 288 -2.47 19.76 -23.38
CA TYR A 288 -2.92 20.15 -22.05
C TYR A 288 -3.29 21.63 -21.97
N GLU A 289 -2.49 22.50 -22.61
CA GLU A 289 -2.84 23.93 -22.73
C GLU A 289 -4.15 24.12 -23.50
N ALA A 290 -4.35 23.40 -24.61
CA ALA A 290 -5.59 23.44 -25.37
C ALA A 290 -6.80 22.97 -24.54
N LEU A 291 -6.64 21.88 -23.78
CA LEU A 291 -7.69 21.37 -22.88
C LEU A 291 -8.06 22.41 -21.81
N LYS A 292 -7.07 23.03 -21.14
CA LYS A 292 -7.31 24.08 -20.14
C LYS A 292 -8.03 25.28 -20.75
N ALA A 293 -7.56 25.75 -21.90
CA ALA A 293 -8.07 26.92 -22.60
C ALA A 293 -9.44 26.70 -23.28
N ASP A 294 -9.98 25.47 -23.25
CA ASP A 294 -11.20 25.11 -23.99
C ASP A 294 -11.06 25.22 -25.51
N ASP A 295 -9.82 25.17 -26.01
CA ASP A 295 -9.52 25.15 -27.45
C ASP A 295 -9.75 23.74 -28.01
N LEU A 296 -11.03 23.41 -28.18
CA LEU A 296 -11.46 22.11 -28.69
C LEU A 296 -10.93 21.84 -30.11
N ALA A 297 -10.66 22.88 -30.91
CA ALA A 297 -10.15 22.73 -32.26
C ALA A 297 -8.70 22.21 -32.25
N THR A 298 -7.82 22.86 -31.49
CA THR A 298 -6.43 22.39 -31.32
C THR A 298 -6.39 21.02 -30.64
N PHE A 299 -7.19 20.83 -29.59
CA PHE A 299 -7.25 19.57 -28.86
C PHE A 299 -7.68 18.40 -29.76
N SER A 300 -8.76 18.59 -30.53
CA SER A 300 -9.25 17.57 -31.47
C SER A 300 -8.23 17.29 -32.58
N ALA A 301 -7.57 18.32 -33.12
CA ALA A 301 -6.56 18.14 -34.16
C ALA A 301 -5.37 17.28 -33.69
N LEU A 302 -4.97 17.40 -32.42
CA LEU A 302 -3.91 16.56 -31.85
C LEU A 302 -4.36 15.11 -31.64
N LEU A 303 -5.60 14.89 -31.20
CA LEU A 303 -6.19 13.54 -31.06
C LEU A 303 -6.38 12.85 -32.42
N ASP A 304 -6.96 13.56 -33.39
CA ASP A 304 -7.23 13.06 -34.74
C ASP A 304 -5.93 12.69 -35.47
N ALA A 305 -4.85 13.44 -35.23
CA ALA A 305 -3.52 13.14 -35.76
C ALA A 305 -2.78 12.02 -35.00
N GLY A 306 -3.36 11.47 -33.92
CA GLY A 306 -2.72 10.47 -33.06
C GLY A 306 -1.49 10.98 -32.30
N ARG A 307 -1.33 12.31 -32.19
CA ARG A 307 -0.19 12.95 -31.49
C ARG A 307 -0.37 12.94 -29.99
N ILE A 308 -1.63 12.91 -29.55
CA ILE A 308 -2.03 12.61 -28.18
C ILE A 308 -3.12 11.55 -28.21
N ALA A 309 -3.28 10.85 -27.09
CA ALA A 309 -4.28 9.82 -26.86
C ALA A 309 -4.90 10.01 -25.46
N PRO A 310 -6.06 9.40 -25.16
CA PRO A 310 -6.75 9.57 -23.87
C PRO A 310 -5.85 9.42 -22.64
N GLU A 311 -4.98 8.41 -22.65
CA GLU A 311 -4.10 8.08 -21.53
C GLU A 311 -2.66 8.59 -21.72
N THR A 312 -2.44 9.56 -22.61
CA THR A 312 -1.12 10.22 -22.73
C THR A 312 -0.79 10.95 -21.42
N PRO A 313 0.36 10.66 -20.77
CA PRO A 313 0.75 11.30 -19.52
C PRO A 313 1.08 12.78 -19.70
N ILE A 314 0.65 13.61 -18.76
CA ILE A 314 0.87 15.06 -18.76
C ILE A 314 1.80 15.43 -17.60
N GLU A 315 3.02 15.88 -17.93
CA GLU A 315 4.07 16.16 -16.94
C GLU A 315 3.66 17.21 -15.90
N ALA A 316 3.00 18.29 -16.34
CA ALA A 316 2.65 19.43 -15.49
C ALA A 316 1.68 19.10 -14.35
N VAL A 317 0.94 17.99 -14.45
CA VAL A 317 -0.12 17.61 -13.49
C VAL A 317 -0.08 16.15 -13.07
N GLU A 318 0.91 15.38 -13.53
CA GLU A 318 1.05 13.95 -13.22
C GLU A 318 -0.22 13.12 -13.51
N GLY A 319 -1.00 13.55 -14.51
CA GLY A 319 -2.29 12.99 -14.90
C GLY A 319 -2.34 12.54 -16.37
N THR A 320 -3.52 12.20 -16.88
CA THR A 320 -3.79 11.94 -18.31
C THR A 320 -4.88 12.86 -18.84
N PHE A 321 -5.10 12.88 -20.15
CA PHE A 321 -6.14 13.72 -20.75
C PHE A 321 -7.56 13.34 -20.29
N THR A 322 -7.87 12.05 -20.17
CA THR A 322 -9.17 11.58 -19.63
C THR A 322 -9.36 12.04 -18.18
N PHE A 323 -8.33 11.89 -17.35
CA PHE A 323 -8.34 12.33 -15.96
C PHE A 323 -8.55 13.84 -15.83
N GLU A 324 -7.80 14.61 -16.61
CA GLU A 324 -7.83 16.07 -16.58
C GLU A 324 -9.11 16.64 -17.18
N ALA A 325 -9.68 16.03 -18.22
CA ALA A 325 -10.97 16.47 -18.78
C ALA A 325 -12.08 16.39 -17.72
N ILE A 326 -12.08 15.35 -16.89
CA ILE A 326 -13.03 15.22 -15.77
C ILE A 326 -12.72 16.25 -14.67
N ARG A 327 -11.45 16.33 -14.24
CA ARG A 327 -11.01 17.25 -13.17
C ARG A 327 -11.23 18.72 -13.52
N LEU A 328 -11.09 19.10 -14.78
CA LEU A 328 -11.30 20.45 -15.31
C LEU A 328 -12.73 20.70 -15.80
N ASN A 329 -13.62 19.70 -15.71
CA ASN A 329 -15.02 19.79 -16.09
C ASN A 329 -15.24 20.15 -17.58
N LYS A 330 -14.62 19.37 -18.47
CA LYS A 330 -14.58 19.59 -19.92
C LYS A 330 -15.41 18.52 -20.67
N PRO A 331 -16.74 18.65 -20.76
CA PRO A 331 -17.60 17.60 -21.31
C PRO A 331 -17.34 17.29 -22.79
N GLU A 332 -17.14 18.30 -23.63
CA GLU A 332 -16.90 18.13 -25.06
C GLU A 332 -15.56 17.44 -25.32
N ALA A 333 -14.52 17.80 -24.55
CA ALA A 333 -13.23 17.13 -24.63
C ALA A 333 -13.32 15.67 -24.16
N LEU A 334 -14.06 15.39 -23.09
CA LEU A 334 -14.27 14.02 -22.60
C LEU A 334 -14.98 13.16 -23.65
N GLU A 335 -16.02 13.67 -24.32
CA GLU A 335 -16.67 12.95 -25.42
C GLU A 335 -15.70 12.58 -26.53
N ARG A 336 -14.78 13.49 -26.90
CA ARG A 336 -13.75 13.18 -27.89
C ARG A 336 -12.82 12.08 -27.40
N LEU A 337 -12.32 12.18 -26.18
CA LEU A 337 -11.44 11.16 -25.60
C LEU A 337 -12.10 9.77 -25.60
N ILE A 338 -13.40 9.69 -25.27
CA ILE A 338 -14.17 8.45 -25.34
C ILE A 338 -14.22 7.90 -26.77
N ARG A 339 -14.46 8.74 -27.79
CA ARG A 339 -14.44 8.32 -29.20
C ARG A 339 -13.05 7.85 -29.67
N HIS A 340 -12.00 8.37 -29.06
CA HIS A 340 -10.60 7.96 -29.29
C HIS A 340 -10.15 6.81 -28.36
N GLY A 341 -11.08 6.09 -27.75
CA GLY A 341 -10.79 4.84 -27.05
C GLY A 341 -10.44 4.98 -25.57
N ALA A 342 -10.89 6.04 -24.89
CA ALA A 342 -10.77 6.11 -23.43
C ALA A 342 -11.47 4.90 -22.79
N THR A 343 -10.81 4.25 -21.83
CA THR A 343 -11.34 3.11 -21.08
C THR A 343 -11.99 3.55 -19.78
N LEU A 344 -13.01 2.83 -19.30
CA LEU A 344 -13.64 3.13 -18.01
C LEU A 344 -12.67 2.96 -16.83
N LEU A 345 -11.79 1.96 -16.93
CA LEU A 345 -10.74 1.71 -15.94
C LEU A 345 -9.62 2.75 -16.13
N MET A 346 -9.22 3.39 -15.03
CA MET A 346 -8.08 4.29 -15.06
C MET A 346 -6.78 3.49 -15.20
N PRO A 347 -5.74 4.06 -15.82
CA PRO A 347 -4.39 3.51 -15.71
C PRO A 347 -4.04 3.21 -14.25
N PRO A 348 -3.36 2.09 -13.93
CA PRO A 348 -3.09 1.68 -12.55
C PRO A 348 -2.51 2.79 -11.66
N TYR A 349 -1.72 3.69 -12.24
CA TYR A 349 -1.09 4.81 -11.54
C TYR A 349 -2.01 5.99 -11.21
N LEU A 350 -3.23 6.02 -11.75
CA LEU A 350 -4.27 6.99 -11.39
C LEU A 350 -5.36 6.39 -10.50
N GLN A 351 -5.28 5.09 -10.20
CA GLN A 351 -6.23 4.43 -9.30
C GLN A 351 -5.95 4.87 -7.84
N ILE A 352 -7.00 5.26 -7.11
CA ILE A 352 -6.91 5.77 -5.74
C ILE A 352 -7.74 4.87 -4.82
N GLY A 353 -7.07 4.04 -4.03
CA GLY A 353 -7.72 3.07 -3.16
C GLY A 353 -8.63 2.10 -3.93
N ASP A 354 -9.56 1.45 -3.21
CA ASP A 354 -10.52 0.52 -3.83
C ASP A 354 -11.65 1.19 -4.58
N GLU A 355 -12.03 2.39 -4.15
CA GLU A 355 -13.28 3.02 -4.56
C GLU A 355 -13.11 3.84 -5.84
N ARG A 356 -11.91 4.35 -6.12
CA ARG A 356 -11.60 5.16 -7.30
C ARG A 356 -10.65 4.44 -8.24
N LYS A 357 -11.10 3.29 -8.77
CA LYS A 357 -10.40 2.57 -9.85
C LYS A 357 -10.87 2.98 -11.25
N THR A 358 -12.06 3.56 -11.37
CA THR A 358 -12.68 3.95 -12.64
C THR A 358 -12.88 5.46 -12.76
N TYR A 359 -12.85 5.99 -13.97
CA TYR A 359 -13.11 7.40 -14.24
C TYR A 359 -14.51 7.87 -13.77
N PRO A 360 -15.59 7.07 -13.92
CA PRO A 360 -16.89 7.41 -13.34
C PRO A 360 -16.88 7.50 -11.81
N ALA A 361 -16.20 6.57 -11.12
CA ALA A 361 -16.09 6.62 -9.66
C ALA A 361 -15.31 7.87 -9.22
N TYR A 362 -14.19 8.16 -9.88
CA TYR A 362 -13.42 9.38 -9.67
C TYR A 362 -14.28 10.64 -9.85
N ALA A 363 -15.08 10.74 -10.92
CA ALA A 363 -15.91 11.91 -11.19
C ALA A 363 -16.98 12.19 -10.12
N ARG A 364 -17.50 11.14 -9.48
CA ARG A 364 -18.52 11.24 -8.41
C ARG A 364 -17.93 11.68 -7.07
N ASP A 365 -16.66 11.39 -6.84
CA ASP A 365 -15.97 11.60 -5.57
C ASP A 365 -15.21 12.94 -5.50
N LEU A 366 -15.24 13.74 -6.58
CA LEU A 366 -14.65 15.08 -6.57
C LEU A 366 -15.42 16.02 -5.63
N ASN A 367 -14.70 16.70 -4.73
CA ASN A 367 -15.24 17.69 -3.79
C ASN A 367 -16.13 18.76 -4.46
N ALA A 368 -15.79 19.18 -5.67
CA ALA A 368 -16.58 20.09 -6.47
C ALA A 368 -17.41 19.31 -7.50
N PRO A 369 -18.76 19.40 -7.47
CA PRO A 369 -19.60 18.64 -8.37
C PRO A 369 -19.32 19.00 -9.83
N ARG A 370 -19.39 17.99 -10.70
CA ARG A 370 -19.23 18.16 -12.15
C ARG A 370 -20.52 18.68 -12.78
N SER A 371 -20.42 19.31 -13.95
CA SER A 371 -21.60 19.83 -14.64
C SER A 371 -22.57 18.70 -15.00
N PRO A 372 -23.89 18.97 -15.06
CA PRO A 372 -24.88 18.00 -15.52
C PRO A 372 -24.52 17.40 -16.89
N GLN A 373 -23.90 18.20 -17.77
CA GLN A 373 -23.42 17.78 -19.07
C GLN A 373 -22.30 16.73 -18.94
N LEU A 374 -21.27 16.97 -18.13
CA LEU A 374 -20.18 15.99 -17.92
C LEU A 374 -20.71 14.69 -17.31
N LEU A 375 -21.60 14.79 -16.32
CA LEU A 375 -22.22 13.62 -15.70
C LEU A 375 -23.08 12.82 -16.69
N ALA A 376 -23.76 13.49 -17.63
CA ALA A 376 -24.48 12.82 -18.70
C ALA A 376 -23.55 12.08 -19.67
N VAL A 377 -22.39 12.66 -20.00
CA VAL A 377 -21.35 12.01 -20.82
C VAL A 377 -20.83 10.75 -20.10
N ILE A 378 -20.52 10.85 -18.81
CA ILE A 378 -20.04 9.72 -18.00
C ILE A 378 -21.10 8.61 -17.92
N ALA A 379 -22.36 8.95 -17.66
CA ALA A 379 -23.45 7.97 -17.59
C ALA A 379 -23.74 7.32 -18.95
N ALA A 380 -23.50 8.02 -20.06
CA ALA A 380 -23.55 7.43 -21.39
C ALA A 380 -22.37 6.46 -21.63
N TRP A 381 -21.17 6.86 -21.22
CA TRP A 381 -19.96 6.05 -21.33
C TRP A 381 -20.02 4.74 -20.53
N GLU A 382 -20.56 4.78 -19.31
CA GLU A 382 -20.78 3.58 -18.49
C GLU A 382 -21.75 2.59 -19.18
N ARG A 383 -22.80 3.10 -19.83
CA ARG A 383 -23.76 2.26 -20.56
C ARG A 383 -23.16 1.61 -21.80
N THR A 384 -22.22 2.26 -22.47
CA THR A 384 -21.58 1.71 -23.67
C THR A 384 -20.39 0.80 -23.37
N GLY A 385 -19.71 1.01 -22.24
CA GLY A 385 -18.63 0.12 -21.77
C GLY A 385 -19.10 -1.13 -21.04
N SER A 386 -20.36 -1.18 -20.59
CA SER A 386 -20.99 -2.37 -20.01
C SER A 386 -21.56 -3.25 -21.12
N THR A 387 -20.72 -4.08 -21.72
CA THR A 387 -21.18 -5.26 -22.48
C THR A 387 -20.96 -6.50 -21.62
N ASP A 388 -22.09 -7.14 -21.28
CA ASP A 388 -22.30 -8.41 -20.55
C ASP A 388 -22.09 -8.49 -19.03
N THR A 389 -23.15 -8.14 -18.29
CA THR A 389 -23.80 -9.12 -17.38
C THR A 389 -25.31 -8.80 -17.32
N PRO A 390 -26.21 -9.72 -17.74
CA PRO A 390 -27.64 -9.49 -17.60
C PRO A 390 -28.03 -9.48 -16.12
N SER A 391 -28.63 -8.38 -15.68
CA SER A 391 -29.37 -8.30 -14.42
C SER A 391 -30.45 -9.39 -14.39
N ARG A 392 -30.25 -10.41 -13.56
CA ARG A 392 -31.34 -11.28 -13.11
C ARG A 392 -32.02 -10.63 -11.92
N GLY A 393 -33.31 -10.37 -12.07
CA GLY A 393 -34.23 -10.23 -10.95
C GLY A 393 -34.92 -8.89 -10.83
N GLN A 394 -35.69 -8.50 -11.84
CA GLN A 394 -36.96 -7.85 -11.53
C GLN A 394 -37.88 -8.89 -10.92
N THR A 395 -38.28 -8.70 -9.67
CA THR A 395 -39.52 -9.25 -9.12
C THR A 395 -40.35 -8.09 -8.59
N GLN A 396 -41.43 -7.80 -9.31
CA GLN A 396 -42.66 -7.25 -8.77
C GLN A 396 -43.82 -8.07 -9.38
N PRO A 397 -44.94 -8.25 -8.67
CA PRO A 397 -45.15 -8.33 -7.21
C PRO A 397 -45.12 -9.78 -6.70
#